data_AF-I0Z6I6-F1
#
_entry.id   AF-I0Z6I6-F1
#
_cell.length_a   1.000
_cell.length_b   1.000
_cell.length_c   1.000
_cell.angle_alpha   90.00
_cell.angle_beta   90.00
_cell.angle_gamma   90.00
#
_symmetry.space_group_name_H-M   'P 1'
#
loop_
_entity.id
_entity.type
_entity.pdbx_description
1 polymer ?
#
loop_
_entity_poly.entity_id
_entity_poly.type
_entity_poly.pdbx_seq_one_letter_code
_entity_poly.pdbx_strand_id
1 'polypeptide(L)'
;MTTDRPPDRLLPSPQWPQSYGSVYRDCIPNALMSDILNDAPAVANCPNFWTPKANVEAAGQACTACEAAISILYEKVMRHWLPHDWAGAEWWVQVYERGKGLAFHFDKDEHLFKEDRRMVHPMLSSILYLTGSTFPKRLGPTVVVDQRFDNAKMRACPDDPQRCAMIYPRRGAFAVFDGGLGHGVLGSAAPDLRATLLINWWPHQPQGVNAITPKEASEHSLSIKRWPCSTSSTASSGAIPATAGNLPLQQLSLGGSQLPTAEPASQAAQAGAQSAVPGRPDGSSSSSAAGSSAGEQGSERGVDGLLYSKGLSLVGSSAVSSVAIDHSGWALYPLGDEAQEEQEEGEAPMQTAAVFVPLHMMPSPSSSSASGSDREEEGA
;
A
#
# COMPACT_ATOMS: atom_id res chain seq x y z
N MET A 1 9.55 -27.47 29.15
CA MET A 1 9.32 -26.08 29.58
C MET A 1 8.46 -25.42 28.51
N THR A 2 7.15 -25.37 28.72
CA THR A 2 6.19 -24.71 27.84
C THR A 2 6.30 -23.21 28.11
N THR A 3 6.92 -22.46 27.21
CA THR A 3 6.91 -21.00 27.31
C THR A 3 5.52 -20.53 26.93
N ASP A 4 4.73 -20.15 27.93
CA ASP A 4 3.50 -19.38 27.76
C ASP A 4 3.84 -18.11 26.98
N ARG A 5 3.63 -18.17 25.66
CA ARG A 5 3.79 -17.01 24.79
C ARG A 5 2.58 -16.11 25.04
N PRO A 6 2.75 -14.83 25.36
CA PRO A 6 1.62 -13.93 25.55
C PRO A 6 0.78 -13.92 24.27
N PRO A 7 -0.56 -13.88 24.39
CA PRO A 7 -1.45 -13.84 23.24
C PRO A 7 -1.04 -12.66 22.36
N ASP A 8 -0.97 -12.89 21.04
CA ASP A 8 -0.74 -11.85 20.05
C ASP A 8 -1.60 -10.66 20.42
N ARG A 9 -0.95 -9.57 20.85
CA ARG A 9 -1.61 -8.36 21.28
C ARG A 9 -2.17 -7.74 20.01
N LEU A 10 -3.38 -8.19 19.63
CA LEU A 10 -4.08 -7.67 18.47
C LEU A 10 -4.13 -6.16 18.65
N LEU A 11 -3.42 -5.46 17.76
CA LEU A 11 -3.59 -4.03 17.60
C LEU A 11 -5.10 -3.76 17.47
N PRO A 12 -5.59 -2.61 17.97
CA PRO A 12 -7.00 -2.25 17.83
C PRO A 12 -7.47 -2.52 16.41
N SER A 13 -8.67 -3.11 16.27
CA SER A 13 -9.15 -3.56 14.97
C SER A 13 -8.99 -2.44 13.93
N PRO A 14 -8.31 -2.71 12.81
CA PRO A 14 -7.99 -1.70 11.81
C PRO A 14 -9.25 -0.95 11.37
N GLN A 15 -9.29 0.37 11.58
CA GLN A 15 -10.41 1.20 11.14
C GLN A 15 -10.28 1.49 9.65
N TRP A 16 -11.19 0.93 8.86
CA TRP A 16 -11.32 1.29 7.44
C TRP A 16 -11.66 2.77 7.27
N PRO A 17 -11.06 3.49 6.30
CA PRO A 17 -9.98 3.07 5.39
C PRO A 17 -8.56 3.32 5.94
N GLN A 18 -8.44 3.97 7.10
CA GLN A 18 -7.16 4.48 7.64
C GLN A 18 -6.10 3.39 7.87
N SER A 19 -6.53 2.16 8.14
CA SER A 19 -5.63 1.02 8.34
C SER A 19 -5.01 0.43 7.07
N TYR A 20 -5.53 0.78 5.89
CA TYR A 20 -5.07 0.20 4.62
C TYR A 20 -3.93 0.98 4.00
N GLY A 21 -3.76 2.22 4.43
CA GLY A 21 -2.73 3.09 3.90
C GLY A 21 -2.86 4.50 4.45
N SER A 22 -1.72 5.11 4.77
CA SER A 22 -1.58 6.55 4.90
C SER A 22 -0.48 7.03 3.95
N VAL A 23 -0.69 8.16 3.29
CA VAL A 23 0.28 8.70 2.32
C VAL A 23 0.71 10.08 2.76
N TYR A 24 2.01 10.25 2.92
CA TYR A 24 2.67 11.48 3.29
C TYR A 24 3.46 12.01 2.10
N ARG A 25 3.74 13.31 2.08
CA ARG A 25 4.55 13.95 1.05
C ARG A 25 5.65 14.80 1.67
N ASP A 26 6.68 15.06 0.88
CA ASP A 26 7.76 15.99 1.23
C ASP A 26 8.43 15.65 2.57
N CYS A 27 8.47 14.36 2.90
CA CYS A 27 8.97 13.87 4.19
C CYS A 27 10.48 13.97 4.25
N ILE A 28 11.18 13.85 3.13
CA ILE A 28 12.64 13.87 3.09
C ILE A 28 13.18 14.94 2.14
N PRO A 29 14.36 15.52 2.42
CA PRO A 29 14.95 16.55 1.56
C PRO A 29 15.18 16.07 0.12
N ASN A 30 14.95 16.95 -0.86
CA ASN A 30 15.15 16.62 -2.27
C ASN A 30 16.60 16.18 -2.60
N ALA A 31 17.60 16.74 -1.92
CA ALA A 31 18.98 16.31 -2.10
C ALA A 31 19.17 14.84 -1.67
N LEU A 32 18.54 14.43 -0.57
CA LEU A 32 18.59 13.06 -0.08
C LEU A 32 17.83 12.11 -1.01
N MET A 33 16.67 12.54 -1.51
CA MET A 33 15.93 11.82 -2.54
C MET A 33 16.75 11.56 -3.81
N SER A 34 17.59 12.51 -4.20
CA SER A 34 18.46 12.35 -5.37
C SER A 34 19.59 11.38 -5.10
N ASP A 35 20.23 11.44 -3.93
CA ASP A 35 21.27 10.49 -3.56
C ASP A 35 20.74 9.05 -3.47
N ILE A 36 19.56 8.83 -2.87
CA ILE A 36 18.93 7.50 -2.83
C ILE A 36 18.61 7.01 -4.23
N LEU A 37 18.08 7.87 -5.12
CA LEU A 37 17.77 7.48 -6.49
C LEU A 37 19.04 7.14 -7.29
N ASN A 38 20.15 7.86 -7.06
CA ASN A 38 21.42 7.57 -7.71
C ASN A 38 21.98 6.21 -7.27
N ASP A 39 21.85 5.87 -5.99
CA ASP A 39 22.29 4.60 -5.42
C ASP A 39 21.32 3.44 -5.78
N ALA A 40 20.09 3.74 -6.19
CA ALA A 40 19.01 2.76 -6.33
C ALA A 40 19.36 1.55 -7.22
N PRO A 41 19.99 1.70 -8.40
CA PRO A 41 20.38 0.54 -9.22
C PRO A 41 21.38 -0.39 -8.52
N ALA A 42 22.33 0.15 -7.75
CA ALA A 42 23.31 -0.67 -7.03
C ALA A 42 22.64 -1.39 -5.85
N VAL A 43 21.82 -0.67 -5.07
CA VAL A 43 21.11 -1.24 -3.91
C VAL A 43 20.08 -2.29 -4.34
N ALA A 44 19.43 -2.15 -5.49
CA ALA A 44 18.48 -3.14 -5.99
C ALA A 44 19.10 -4.50 -6.34
N ASN A 45 20.43 -4.57 -6.46
CA ASN A 45 21.18 -5.80 -6.68
C ASN A 45 21.79 -6.37 -5.37
N CYS A 46 21.48 -5.77 -4.23
CA CYS A 46 21.94 -6.20 -2.90
C CYS A 46 20.87 -7.05 -2.19
N PRO A 47 21.24 -7.80 -1.13
CA PRO A 47 20.26 -8.37 -0.22
C PRO A 47 19.51 -7.27 0.56
N ASN A 48 18.49 -7.68 1.31
CA ASN A 48 17.82 -6.81 2.28
C ASN A 48 18.78 -6.47 3.43
N PHE A 49 18.67 -5.24 3.94
CA PHE A 49 19.50 -4.75 5.03
C PHE A 49 18.69 -4.44 6.27
N TRP A 50 19.36 -4.44 7.43
CA TRP A 50 18.78 -4.15 8.73
C TRP A 50 19.36 -2.87 9.34
N THR A 51 18.51 -1.98 9.82
CA THR A 51 18.91 -0.85 10.65
C THR A 51 18.28 -1.01 12.04
N PRO A 52 19.08 -1.33 13.07
CA PRO A 52 18.57 -1.45 14.44
C PRO A 52 17.90 -0.17 14.92
N LYS A 53 16.89 -0.29 15.79
CA LYS A 53 16.19 0.86 16.41
C LYS A 53 17.15 1.90 16.97
N ALA A 54 18.18 1.47 17.69
CA ALA A 54 19.18 2.37 18.25
C ALA A 54 19.85 3.26 17.19
N ASN A 55 20.10 2.73 15.99
CA ASN A 55 20.70 3.48 14.89
C ASN A 55 19.69 4.39 14.18
N VAL A 56 18.44 3.95 14.03
CA VAL A 56 17.36 4.79 13.50
C VAL A 56 17.11 6.00 14.41
N GLU A 57 17.15 5.81 15.74
CA GLU A 57 16.94 6.86 16.74
C GLU A 57 18.21 7.74 16.94
N ALA A 58 19.41 7.17 16.80
CA ALA A 58 20.69 7.90 16.90
C ALA A 58 21.00 8.66 15.61
N ALA A 59 20.17 9.66 15.32
CA ALA A 59 20.24 10.41 14.08
C ALA A 59 21.65 11.01 13.84
N GLY A 60 22.18 10.79 12.64
CA GLY A 60 23.55 11.18 12.25
C GLY A 60 24.58 10.04 12.26
N GLN A 61 24.18 8.83 12.67
CA GLN A 61 25.01 7.60 12.52
C GLN A 61 24.74 6.81 11.23
N ALA A 62 23.85 7.29 10.36
CA ALA A 62 23.56 6.64 9.08
C ALA A 62 24.82 6.49 8.22
N CYS A 63 25.08 5.27 7.74
CA CYS A 63 26.19 4.97 6.84
C CYS A 63 25.80 5.22 5.38
N THR A 64 24.52 5.11 5.03
CA THR A 64 24.02 5.29 3.65
C THR A 64 22.92 6.35 3.55
N ALA A 65 22.63 6.80 2.32
CA ALA A 65 21.48 7.65 2.04
C ALA A 65 20.14 6.99 2.44
N CYS A 66 20.01 5.68 2.27
CA CYS A 66 18.79 4.95 2.66
C CYS A 66 18.60 4.98 4.19
N GLU A 67 19.64 4.71 4.97
CA GLU A 67 19.58 4.78 6.44
C GLU A 67 19.29 6.21 6.95
N ALA A 68 19.83 7.22 6.28
CA ALA A 68 19.53 8.61 6.58
C ALA A 68 18.05 8.92 6.34
N ALA A 69 17.45 8.41 5.24
CA ALA A 69 16.02 8.56 4.99
C ALA A 69 15.18 7.81 6.02
N ILE A 70 15.54 6.58 6.40
CA ILE A 70 14.84 5.81 7.43
C ILE A 70 14.79 6.58 8.75
N SER A 71 15.91 7.18 9.16
CA SER A 71 15.98 7.99 10.39
C SER A 71 15.07 9.23 10.33
N ILE A 72 15.05 9.94 9.18
CA ILE A 72 14.18 11.11 9.00
C ILE A 72 12.70 10.72 8.93
N LEU A 73 12.38 9.64 8.23
CA LEU A 73 11.02 9.10 8.12
C LEU A 73 10.51 8.59 9.47
N TYR A 74 11.39 8.01 10.29
CA TYR A 74 11.07 7.66 11.66
C TYR A 74 10.63 8.88 12.46
N GLU A 75 11.48 9.90 12.54
CA GLU A 75 11.19 11.09 13.35
C GLU A 75 9.96 11.85 12.86
N LYS A 76 9.78 11.98 11.55
CA LYS A 76 8.66 12.76 10.98
C LYS A 76 7.35 12.00 10.91
N VAL A 77 7.40 10.69 10.71
CA VAL A 77 6.23 9.87 10.43
C VAL A 77 6.17 8.68 11.37
N MET A 78 7.13 7.75 11.36
CA MET A 78 6.87 6.44 11.97
C MET A 78 6.84 6.44 13.50
N ARG A 79 7.46 7.41 14.18
CA ARG A 79 7.54 7.45 15.66
C ARG A 79 6.20 7.37 16.38
N HIS A 80 5.12 7.90 15.78
CA HIS A 80 3.77 7.83 16.37
C HIS A 80 2.97 6.59 15.93
N TRP A 81 3.40 5.92 14.87
CA TRP A 81 2.78 4.68 14.39
C TRP A 81 3.35 3.45 15.08
N LEU A 82 4.64 3.48 15.42
CA LEU A 82 5.34 2.34 15.97
C LEU A 82 5.04 2.17 17.47
N PRO A 83 4.69 0.97 17.92
CA PRO A 83 4.55 0.68 19.34
C PRO A 83 5.92 0.67 20.00
N HIS A 84 5.98 0.72 21.34
CA HIS A 84 7.23 0.86 22.07
C HIS A 84 8.24 -0.29 21.83
N ASP A 85 7.75 -1.50 21.55
CA ASP A 85 8.50 -2.76 21.43
C ASP A 85 9.02 -3.07 20.02
N TRP A 86 9.01 -2.10 19.10
CA TRP A 86 9.71 -2.25 17.81
C TRP A 86 11.24 -2.37 18.01
N ALA A 87 11.90 -3.14 17.14
CA ALA A 87 13.33 -3.50 17.25
C ALA A 87 14.21 -2.87 16.17
N GLY A 88 13.65 -2.55 15.00
CA GLY A 88 14.39 -1.93 13.91
C GLY A 88 13.62 -1.95 12.59
N ALA A 89 14.33 -1.59 11.53
CA ALA A 89 13.79 -1.51 10.18
C ALA A 89 14.60 -2.42 9.24
N GLU A 90 13.91 -3.32 8.54
CA GLU A 90 14.43 -3.98 7.35
C GLU A 90 14.18 -3.06 6.15
N TRP A 91 15.13 -2.97 5.23
CA TRP A 91 14.96 -2.15 4.03
C TRP A 91 15.71 -2.70 2.83
N TRP A 92 15.19 -2.37 1.65
CA TRP A 92 15.80 -2.67 0.36
C TRP A 92 15.29 -1.69 -0.70
N VAL A 93 15.95 -1.65 -1.85
CA VAL A 93 15.49 -0.87 -2.99
C VAL A 93 15.00 -1.80 -4.08
N GLN A 94 13.92 -1.40 -4.73
CA GLN A 94 13.37 -2.11 -5.86
C GLN A 94 13.32 -1.17 -7.06
N VAL A 95 13.83 -1.63 -8.20
CA VAL A 95 13.77 -0.93 -9.49
C VAL A 95 13.12 -1.88 -10.48
N TYR A 96 11.91 -1.55 -10.93
CA TYR A 96 11.22 -2.29 -11.96
C TYR A 96 11.49 -1.72 -13.34
N GLU A 97 11.69 -2.64 -14.29
CA GLU A 97 11.59 -2.35 -15.71
C GLU A 97 10.19 -1.84 -16.07
N ARG A 98 10.11 -1.17 -17.22
CA ARG A 98 8.88 -0.58 -17.75
C ARG A 98 7.72 -1.59 -17.73
N GLY A 99 6.56 -1.14 -17.23
CA GLY A 99 5.31 -1.89 -17.29
C GLY A 99 5.16 -3.05 -16.31
N LYS A 100 6.24 -3.50 -15.68
CA LYS A 100 6.18 -4.67 -14.79
C LYS A 100 5.46 -4.37 -13.48
N GLY A 101 4.52 -5.24 -13.15
CA GLY A 101 3.89 -5.31 -11.83
C GLY A 101 4.62 -6.26 -10.88
N LEU A 102 4.01 -6.45 -9.71
CA LEU A 102 4.40 -7.42 -8.70
C LEU A 102 3.17 -8.19 -8.26
N ALA A 103 3.27 -9.52 -8.28
CA ALA A 103 2.21 -10.39 -7.81
C ALA A 103 1.82 -10.06 -6.35
N PHE A 104 0.56 -10.31 -6.01
CA PHE A 104 0.10 -10.17 -4.64
C PHE A 104 0.85 -11.16 -3.73
N HIS A 105 1.40 -10.63 -2.64
CA HIS A 105 2.18 -11.38 -1.68
C HIS A 105 2.03 -10.76 -0.28
N PHE A 106 2.70 -11.37 0.69
CA PHE A 106 2.85 -10.85 2.04
C PHE A 106 4.34 -10.68 2.33
N ASP A 107 4.70 -9.54 2.92
CA ASP A 107 6.02 -9.36 3.50
C ASP A 107 6.18 -10.31 4.69
N LYS A 108 7.30 -11.01 4.76
CA LYS A 108 7.52 -12.04 5.77
C LYS A 108 9.00 -12.24 6.07
N ASP A 109 9.28 -12.83 7.23
CA ASP A 109 10.58 -13.44 7.49
C ASP A 109 10.73 -14.68 6.62
N GLU A 110 11.46 -14.53 5.51
CA GLU A 110 11.65 -15.59 4.50
C GLU A 110 12.32 -16.84 5.08
N HIS A 111 13.28 -16.67 6.00
CA HIS A 111 14.01 -17.80 6.58
C HIS A 111 13.12 -18.57 7.54
N LEU A 112 12.39 -17.86 8.41
CA LEU A 112 11.47 -18.50 9.34
C LEU A 112 10.32 -19.20 8.62
N PHE A 113 9.80 -18.62 7.53
CA PHE A 113 8.78 -19.29 6.72
C PHE A 113 9.33 -20.54 6.02
N LYS A 114 10.56 -20.49 5.53
CA LYS A 114 11.22 -21.62 4.87
C LYS A 114 11.49 -22.78 5.83
N GLU A 115 11.97 -22.48 7.04
CA GLU A 115 12.39 -23.47 8.03
C GLU A 115 11.21 -24.02 8.84
N ASP A 116 10.34 -23.14 9.33
CA ASP A 116 9.29 -23.50 10.28
C ASP A 116 7.88 -23.48 9.68
N ARG A 117 7.73 -23.05 8.42
CA ARG A 117 6.42 -22.80 7.77
C ARG A 117 5.57 -21.77 8.52
N ARG A 118 6.22 -20.90 9.30
CA ARG A 118 5.55 -19.86 10.09
C ARG A 118 5.60 -18.53 9.33
N MET A 119 4.42 -17.98 9.06
CA MET A 119 4.27 -16.68 8.44
C MET A 119 4.32 -15.60 9.52
N VAL A 120 5.47 -14.94 9.65
CA VAL A 120 5.66 -13.81 10.57
C VAL A 120 5.90 -12.56 9.74
N HIS A 121 5.10 -11.54 9.99
CA HIS A 121 5.02 -10.31 9.21
C HIS A 121 5.64 -9.13 9.96
N PRO A 122 6.06 -8.07 9.25
CA PRO A 122 6.38 -6.80 9.89
C PRO A 122 5.13 -6.22 10.57
N MET A 123 5.35 -5.35 11.57
CA MET A 123 4.25 -4.63 12.23
C MET A 123 3.62 -3.63 11.24
N LEU A 124 4.49 -2.94 10.50
CA LEU A 124 4.12 -1.97 9.48
C LEU A 124 5.06 -2.16 8.28
N SER A 125 4.49 -2.08 7.09
CA SER A 125 5.25 -1.95 5.84
C SER A 125 5.12 -0.52 5.34
N SER A 126 6.17 -0.02 4.70
CA SER A 126 6.18 1.33 4.17
C SER A 126 7.03 1.47 2.91
N ILE A 127 6.67 2.43 2.08
CA ILE A 127 7.24 2.62 0.75
C ILE A 127 7.54 4.10 0.54
N LEU A 128 8.80 4.43 0.29
CA LEU A 128 9.20 5.72 -0.23
C LEU A 128 9.33 5.62 -1.75
N TYR A 129 8.48 6.36 -2.48
CA TYR A 129 8.52 6.39 -3.93
C TYR A 129 9.65 7.30 -4.42
N LEU A 130 10.66 6.71 -5.08
CA LEU A 130 11.83 7.43 -5.59
C LEU A 130 11.55 8.03 -6.98
N THR A 131 10.69 7.37 -7.76
CA THR A 131 10.19 7.88 -9.04
C THR A 131 8.66 7.96 -9.02
N GLY A 132 8.09 8.48 -10.11
CA GLY A 132 6.65 8.65 -10.29
C GLY A 132 6.26 10.12 -10.43
N SER A 133 5.28 10.33 -11.31
CA SER A 133 4.76 11.63 -11.71
C SER A 133 3.23 11.55 -11.83
N THR A 134 2.60 12.72 -11.88
CA THR A 134 1.17 12.86 -12.24
C THR A 134 0.98 13.27 -13.70
N PHE A 135 2.07 13.35 -14.47
CA PHE A 135 2.07 13.72 -15.89
C PHE A 135 3.20 13.03 -16.67
N PRO A 136 3.03 12.79 -17.98
CA PRO A 136 1.76 12.65 -18.69
C PRO A 136 1.14 11.25 -18.48
N LYS A 137 1.94 10.28 -18.02
CA LYS A 137 1.52 8.93 -17.65
C LYS A 137 1.91 8.64 -16.20
N ARG A 138 1.22 7.70 -15.56
CA ARG A 138 1.53 7.24 -14.20
C ARG A 138 2.17 5.87 -14.18
N LEU A 139 3.07 5.70 -13.23
CA LEU A 139 3.55 4.39 -12.84
C LEU A 139 2.46 3.58 -12.13
N GLY A 140 2.60 2.26 -12.21
CA GLY A 140 1.71 1.29 -11.59
C GLY A 140 1.52 1.50 -10.08
N PRO A 141 0.27 1.51 -9.58
CA PRO A 141 0.00 1.69 -8.16
C PRO A 141 0.45 0.48 -7.35
N THR A 142 0.91 0.74 -6.12
CA THR A 142 0.90 -0.29 -5.07
C THR A 142 -0.55 -0.53 -4.68
N VAL A 143 -0.95 -1.80 -4.56
CA VAL A 143 -2.29 -2.18 -4.11
C VAL A 143 -2.16 -2.95 -2.81
N VAL A 144 -2.85 -2.49 -1.76
CA VAL A 144 -2.97 -3.18 -0.48
C VAL A 144 -4.39 -3.70 -0.36
N VAL A 145 -4.57 -5.00 -0.10
CA VAL A 145 -5.88 -5.66 -0.01
C VAL A 145 -6.19 -6.11 1.43
N ASP A 146 -7.46 -6.34 1.73
CA ASP A 146 -7.94 -6.79 3.06
C ASP A 146 -7.66 -8.26 3.39
N GLN A 147 -6.76 -8.90 2.66
CA GLN A 147 -6.32 -10.25 2.94
C GLN A 147 -5.21 -10.27 3.99
N ARG A 148 -5.26 -11.24 4.89
CA ARG A 148 -4.20 -11.60 5.83
C ARG A 148 -3.87 -13.07 5.67
N PHE A 149 -2.64 -13.46 6.00
CA PHE A 149 -2.29 -14.87 6.01
C PHE A 149 -2.79 -15.54 7.30
N ASP A 150 -3.63 -16.57 7.16
CA ASP A 150 -4.07 -17.42 8.25
C ASP A 150 -3.07 -18.58 8.41
N ASN A 151 -2.22 -18.51 9.43
CA ASN A 151 -1.22 -19.55 9.73
C ASN A 151 -1.85 -20.92 10.01
N ALA A 152 -3.08 -20.99 10.55
CA ALA A 152 -3.72 -22.27 10.84
C ALA A 152 -4.27 -22.92 9.56
N LYS A 153 -4.75 -22.12 8.61
CA LYS A 153 -5.23 -22.60 7.30
C LYS A 153 -4.16 -22.61 6.21
N MET A 154 -2.98 -22.05 6.48
CA MET A 154 -1.88 -21.89 5.54
C MET A 154 -2.27 -21.21 4.22
N ARG A 155 -3.12 -20.17 4.30
CA ARG A 155 -3.62 -19.44 3.12
C ARG A 155 -4.03 -18.01 3.44
N ALA A 156 -4.14 -17.18 2.41
CA ALA A 156 -4.73 -15.85 2.52
C ALA A 156 -6.23 -15.95 2.90
N CYS A 157 -6.70 -15.05 3.75
CA CYS A 157 -8.10 -14.94 4.17
C CYS A 157 -8.51 -13.44 4.25
N PRO A 158 -9.70 -13.05 3.74
CA PRO A 158 -10.64 -13.89 2.99
C PRO A 158 -10.05 -14.39 1.66
N ASP A 159 -10.66 -15.41 1.06
CA ASP A 159 -10.17 -15.98 -0.22
C ASP A 159 -10.30 -14.92 -1.33
N ASP A 160 -11.40 -14.15 -1.32
CA ASP A 160 -11.63 -12.99 -2.17
C ASP A 160 -11.53 -11.70 -1.36
N PRO A 161 -10.56 -10.80 -1.65
CA PRO A 161 -10.52 -9.50 -1.01
C PRO A 161 -11.77 -8.71 -1.35
N GLN A 162 -12.30 -7.98 -0.37
CA GLN A 162 -13.47 -7.12 -0.54
C GLN A 162 -13.08 -5.65 -0.59
N ARG A 163 -11.86 -5.32 -0.15
CA ARG A 163 -11.40 -3.95 -0.04
C ARG A 163 -9.94 -3.83 -0.45
N CYS A 164 -9.62 -2.73 -1.11
CA CYS A 164 -8.25 -2.40 -1.42
C CYS A 164 -7.95 -0.90 -1.29
N ALA A 165 -6.68 -0.56 -1.12
CA ALA A 165 -6.15 0.77 -1.31
C ALA A 165 -5.17 0.76 -2.47
N MET A 166 -5.39 1.64 -3.44
CA MET A 166 -4.47 1.89 -4.56
C MET A 166 -3.65 3.14 -4.23
N ILE A 167 -2.34 3.01 -4.22
CA ILE A 167 -1.40 4.09 -3.90
C ILE A 167 -0.49 4.31 -5.09
N TYR A 168 -0.70 5.44 -5.76
CA TYR A 168 0.00 5.73 -6.99
C TYR A 168 1.35 6.42 -6.72
N PRO A 169 2.45 5.94 -7.32
CA PRO A 169 3.76 6.52 -7.14
C PRO A 169 3.81 8.00 -7.48
N ARG A 170 4.38 8.78 -6.56
CA ARG A 170 4.81 10.16 -6.79
C ARG A 170 6.14 10.33 -6.09
N ARG A 171 7.16 10.83 -6.79
CA ARG A 171 8.49 11.04 -6.17
C ARG A 171 8.37 11.80 -4.84
N GLY A 172 8.97 11.23 -3.80
CA GLY A 172 8.98 11.78 -2.44
C GLY A 172 7.71 11.49 -1.62
N ALA A 173 6.70 10.82 -2.19
CA ALA A 173 5.58 10.30 -1.42
C ALA A 173 6.04 9.11 -0.56
N PHE A 174 5.52 9.03 0.66
CA PHE A 174 5.80 7.97 1.61
C PHE A 174 4.48 7.32 2.04
N ALA A 175 4.32 6.03 1.74
CA ALA A 175 3.14 5.25 2.09
C ALA A 175 3.43 4.35 3.29
N VAL A 176 2.46 4.20 4.18
CA VAL A 176 2.52 3.33 5.37
C VAL A 176 1.25 2.51 5.45
N PHE A 177 1.36 1.20 5.67
CA PHE A 177 0.24 0.30 5.83
C PHE A 177 0.58 -0.84 6.80
N ASP A 178 -0.43 -1.59 7.23
CA ASP A 178 -0.26 -2.75 8.11
C ASP A 178 0.54 -3.85 7.41
N GLY A 179 1.64 -4.30 8.04
CA GLY A 179 2.59 -5.22 7.43
C GLY A 179 2.06 -6.65 7.23
N GLY A 180 0.95 -7.00 7.87
CA GLY A 180 0.29 -8.30 7.70
C GLY A 180 -0.76 -8.33 6.58
N LEU A 181 -0.95 -7.24 5.84
CA LEU A 181 -1.89 -7.18 4.72
C LEU A 181 -1.24 -7.65 3.42
N GLY A 182 -2.03 -8.35 2.61
CA GLY A 182 -1.65 -8.74 1.26
C GLY A 182 -1.49 -7.52 0.37
N HIS A 183 -0.47 -7.49 -0.47
CA HIS A 183 -0.23 -6.35 -1.34
C HIS A 183 0.58 -6.73 -2.59
N GLY A 184 0.53 -5.88 -3.61
CA GLY A 184 1.20 -6.07 -4.88
C GLY A 184 1.39 -4.75 -5.63
N VAL A 185 1.83 -4.83 -6.87
CA VAL A 185 1.98 -3.67 -7.76
C VAL A 185 1.29 -4.00 -9.08
N LEU A 186 0.35 -3.16 -9.50
CA LEU A 186 -0.28 -3.33 -10.82
C LEU A 186 0.65 -2.81 -11.92
N GLY A 187 0.53 -3.38 -13.12
CA GLY A 187 1.22 -2.87 -14.30
C GLY A 187 0.75 -1.47 -14.71
N SER A 188 1.53 -0.82 -15.58
CA SER A 188 1.17 0.49 -16.15
C SER A 188 1.81 0.72 -17.51
N ALA A 189 1.16 1.49 -18.38
CA ALA A 189 1.72 1.88 -19.66
C ALA A 189 2.80 2.97 -19.59
N ALA A 190 3.17 3.46 -18.40
CA ALA A 190 4.20 4.48 -18.25
C ALA A 190 5.57 3.96 -18.69
N PRO A 191 6.34 4.76 -19.46
CA PRO A 191 7.64 4.35 -19.98
C PRO A 191 8.76 4.43 -18.93
N ASP A 192 8.52 5.12 -17.82
CA ASP A 192 9.52 5.38 -16.79
C ASP A 192 9.76 4.16 -15.90
N LEU A 193 10.97 4.06 -15.35
CA LEU A 193 11.30 3.06 -14.34
C LEU A 193 10.58 3.38 -13.01
N ARG A 194 10.08 2.34 -12.35
CA ARG A 194 9.51 2.45 -11.00
C ARG A 194 10.57 2.08 -9.97
N ALA A 195 11.08 3.07 -9.24
CA ALA A 195 12.04 2.89 -8.17
C ALA A 195 11.41 3.23 -6.81
N THR A 196 11.61 2.36 -5.83
CA THR A 196 11.08 2.50 -4.46
C THR A 196 12.12 2.07 -3.45
N LEU A 197 12.22 2.80 -2.33
CA LEU A 197 12.85 2.30 -1.10
C LEU A 197 11.74 1.69 -0.25
N LEU A 198 11.83 0.39 0.01
CA LEU A 198 10.89 -0.34 0.85
C LEU A 198 11.46 -0.46 2.25
N ILE A 199 10.61 -0.28 3.25
CA ILE A 199 11.01 -0.27 4.67
C ILE A 199 9.95 -1.01 5.48
N ASN A 200 10.35 -2.12 6.09
CA ASN A 200 9.54 -2.93 6.97
C ASN A 200 9.98 -2.74 8.42
N TRP A 201 9.00 -2.47 9.29
CA TRP A 201 9.24 -2.16 10.70
C TRP A 201 8.87 -3.36 11.55
N TRP A 202 9.84 -3.89 12.28
CA TRP A 202 9.70 -5.19 12.93
C TRP A 202 9.81 -5.12 14.46
N PRO A 203 9.15 -6.02 15.21
CA PRO A 203 9.34 -6.16 16.66
C PRO A 203 10.58 -7.00 17.02
N HIS A 204 11.26 -7.55 16.01
CA HIS A 204 12.49 -8.32 16.12
C HIS A 204 13.30 -8.14 14.82
N GLN A 205 14.56 -8.54 14.79
CA GLN A 205 15.31 -8.61 13.54
C GLN A 205 14.90 -9.87 12.77
N PRO A 206 14.45 -9.78 11.49
CA PRO A 206 14.20 -10.95 10.67
C PRO A 206 15.45 -11.80 10.49
N GLN A 207 15.29 -13.12 10.45
CA GLN A 207 16.40 -14.04 10.30
C GLN A 207 17.10 -13.83 8.95
N GLY A 208 18.44 -13.80 8.99
CA GLY A 208 19.29 -13.62 7.81
C GLY A 208 19.37 -12.19 7.24
N VAL A 209 18.67 -11.22 7.81
CA VAL A 209 18.75 -9.81 7.39
C VAL A 209 19.76 -9.07 8.27
N ASN A 210 20.84 -8.57 7.69
CA ASN A 210 21.97 -8.00 8.44
C ASN A 210 22.15 -6.51 8.17
N ALA A 211 22.81 -5.80 9.10
CA ALA A 211 23.18 -4.42 8.87
C ALA A 211 24.22 -4.30 7.77
N ILE A 212 24.08 -3.28 6.92
CA ILE A 212 25.08 -3.00 5.89
C ILE A 212 26.41 -2.62 6.54
N THR A 213 27.48 -3.28 6.13
CA THR A 213 28.83 -2.95 6.59
C THR A 213 29.44 -1.84 5.75
N PRO A 214 30.41 -1.05 6.29
CA PRO A 214 31.15 -0.07 5.49
C PRO A 214 31.86 -0.69 4.28
N LYS A 215 32.26 -1.97 4.40
CA LYS A 215 32.89 -2.72 3.31
C LYS A 215 31.87 -2.98 2.19
N GLU A 216 30.71 -3.55 2.49
CA GLU A 216 29.65 -3.79 1.50
C GLU A 216 29.20 -2.48 0.84
N ALA A 217 28.99 -1.42 1.64
CA ALA A 217 28.64 -0.10 1.11
C ALA A 217 29.69 0.41 0.11
N SER A 218 30.98 0.20 0.39
CA SER A 218 32.07 0.54 -0.53
C SER A 218 32.12 -0.36 -1.76
N GLU A 219 31.90 -1.67 -1.62
CA GLU A 219 31.93 -2.65 -2.72
C GLU A 219 30.81 -2.37 -3.73
N HIS A 220 29.65 -1.93 -3.25
CA HIS A 220 28.52 -1.54 -4.09
C HIS A 220 28.57 -0.06 -4.54
N SER A 221 29.65 0.67 -4.22
CA SER A 221 29.81 2.09 -4.56
C SER A 221 28.66 2.98 -4.06
N LEU A 222 28.11 2.67 -2.88
CA LEU A 222 27.01 3.43 -2.29
C LEU A 222 27.51 4.77 -1.74
N SER A 223 26.65 5.78 -1.80
CA SER A 223 26.97 7.11 -1.31
C SER A 223 27.03 7.13 0.23
N ILE A 224 28.24 7.01 0.78
CA ILE A 224 28.50 7.21 2.21
C ILE A 224 28.69 8.71 2.46
N LYS A 225 27.61 9.38 2.86
CA LYS A 225 27.63 10.78 3.26
C LYS A 225 27.03 10.91 4.66
N ARG A 226 27.69 11.68 5.54
CA ARG A 226 27.04 12.11 6.78
C ARG A 226 25.99 13.14 6.43
N TRP A 227 24.73 12.73 6.53
CA TRP A 227 23.61 13.65 6.45
C TRP A 227 23.48 14.37 7.79
N PRO A 228 23.55 15.71 7.81
CA PRO A 228 23.32 16.44 9.05
C PRO A 228 21.90 16.14 9.52
N CYS A 229 21.79 15.43 10.65
CA CYS A 229 20.53 15.37 11.38
C CYS A 229 20.25 16.80 11.84
N SER A 230 19.44 17.51 11.07
CA SER A 230 19.13 18.91 11.32
C SER A 230 18.11 18.99 12.46
N THR A 231 18.52 18.64 13.68
CA THR A 231 17.76 18.91 14.92
C THR A 231 18.19 20.20 15.60
N SER A 232 19.31 20.80 15.18
CA SER A 232 19.85 22.04 15.75
C SER A 232 19.56 23.28 14.89
N SER A 233 18.38 23.36 14.30
CA SER A 233 17.86 24.67 13.86
C SER A 233 17.47 25.48 15.08
N THR A 234 18.42 26.26 15.60
CA THR A 234 18.17 27.44 16.45
C THR A 234 17.55 28.59 15.64
N ALA A 235 16.78 28.29 14.59
CA ALA A 235 16.01 29.29 13.88
C ALA A 235 14.89 29.78 14.80
N SER A 236 14.98 31.07 15.14
CA SER A 236 13.90 31.93 15.61
C SER A 236 12.53 31.43 15.15
N SER A 237 11.62 31.14 16.10
CA SER A 237 10.13 31.07 16.09
C SER A 237 9.30 31.16 14.79
N GLY A 238 9.86 30.88 13.63
CA GLY A 238 9.18 30.65 12.38
C GLY A 238 8.89 29.17 12.34
N ALA A 239 7.66 28.82 12.72
CA ALA A 239 7.17 27.45 12.69
C ALA A 239 7.62 26.76 11.40
N ILE A 240 8.37 25.66 11.52
CA ILE A 240 8.42 24.66 10.45
C ILE A 240 6.95 24.32 10.17
N PRO A 241 6.45 24.49 8.93
CA PRO A 241 5.04 24.24 8.66
C PRO A 241 4.74 22.79 9.08
N ALA A 242 3.74 22.63 9.93
CA ALA A 242 3.32 21.37 10.54
C ALA A 242 2.73 20.36 9.52
N THR A 243 3.24 20.32 8.30
CA THR A 243 2.55 19.73 7.15
C THR A 243 3.46 18.75 6.42
N ALA A 244 3.94 17.70 7.11
CA ALA A 244 3.86 16.38 6.47
C ALA A 244 2.37 16.02 6.49
N GLY A 245 1.61 16.62 5.57
CA GLY A 245 0.17 16.46 5.54
C GLY A 245 -0.14 15.01 5.20
N ASN A 246 -0.75 14.29 6.14
CA ASN A 246 -1.37 13.02 5.81
C ASN A 246 -2.43 13.29 4.74
N LEU A 247 -2.27 12.69 3.56
CA LEU A 247 -3.25 12.81 2.50
C LEU A 247 -4.32 11.73 2.75
N PRO A 248 -5.56 12.13 3.03
CA PRO A 248 -6.62 11.16 3.26
C PRO A 248 -6.84 10.33 1.99
N LEU A 249 -7.05 9.02 2.18
CA LEU A 249 -7.52 8.14 1.12
C LEU A 249 -8.89 8.61 0.65
N GLN A 250 -9.06 8.80 -0.65
CA GLN A 250 -10.39 9.02 -1.22
C GLN A 250 -11.14 7.70 -1.26
N GLN A 251 -12.34 7.65 -0.68
CA GLN A 251 -13.11 6.41 -0.55
C GLN A 251 -14.12 6.26 -1.67
N LEU A 252 -14.12 5.08 -2.31
CA LEU A 252 -15.07 4.65 -3.32
C LEU A 252 -15.73 3.33 -2.91
N SER A 253 -16.94 3.09 -3.39
CA SER A 253 -17.60 1.79 -3.31
C SER A 253 -18.14 1.40 -4.68
N LEU A 254 -17.88 0.16 -5.09
CA LEU A 254 -18.47 -0.47 -6.27
C LEU A 254 -19.87 -1.04 -5.97
N GLY A 255 -20.19 -1.28 -4.70
CA GLY A 255 -21.45 -1.84 -4.24
C GLY A 255 -22.53 -0.79 -4.02
N GLY A 256 -23.53 -0.76 -4.90
CA GLY A 256 -24.71 0.09 -4.83
C GLY A 256 -26.00 -0.73 -4.89
N SER A 257 -26.23 -1.54 -3.86
CA SER A 257 -27.57 -1.79 -3.36
C SER A 257 -27.42 -2.10 -1.88
N GLN A 258 -27.77 -1.16 -1.01
CA GLN A 258 -28.15 -1.54 0.33
C GLN A 258 -29.29 -2.55 0.16
N LEU A 259 -29.03 -3.84 0.36
CA LEU A 259 -30.12 -4.76 0.67
C LEU A 259 -30.86 -4.11 1.84
N PRO A 260 -32.17 -3.85 1.72
CA PRO A 260 -32.90 -3.15 2.76
C PRO A 260 -32.68 -3.92 4.06
N THR A 261 -32.03 -3.27 5.02
CA THR A 261 -32.02 -3.75 6.40
C THR A 261 -33.47 -3.87 6.80
N ALA A 262 -33.97 -5.10 6.94
CA ALA A 262 -35.30 -5.33 7.45
C ALA A 262 -35.39 -4.64 8.81
N GLU A 263 -36.14 -3.54 8.88
CA GLU A 263 -36.47 -2.92 10.15
C GLU A 263 -37.21 -3.96 11.00
N PRO A 264 -36.77 -4.21 12.26
CA PRO A 264 -37.62 -4.93 13.18
C PRO A 264 -38.83 -4.06 13.48
N ALA A 265 -40.00 -4.50 13.01
CA ALA A 265 -41.29 -3.92 13.37
C ALA A 265 -41.40 -3.87 14.90
N SER A 266 -41.27 -2.67 15.47
CA SER A 266 -41.60 -2.41 16.86
C SER A 266 -42.57 -1.23 16.93
N GLN A 267 -43.53 -1.40 17.82
CA GLN A 267 -44.86 -0.81 17.82
C GLN A 267 -44.84 0.68 18.17
N ALA A 268 -45.65 1.46 17.45
CA ALA A 268 -46.04 2.80 17.84
C ALA A 268 -47.33 2.76 18.67
N ALA A 269 -47.29 3.35 19.87
CA ALA A 269 -48.44 3.89 20.57
C ALA A 269 -48.11 5.31 21.09
N GLN A 270 -49.16 6.12 21.22
CA GLN A 270 -49.25 7.56 20.94
C GLN A 270 -48.88 8.54 22.06
N ALA A 271 -48.86 9.83 21.63
CA ALA A 271 -49.14 11.10 22.33
C ALA A 271 -47.92 11.85 22.93
N GLY A 272 -47.72 13.16 22.74
CA GLY A 272 -48.46 14.22 22.03
C GLY A 272 -47.78 15.60 22.24
N ALA A 273 -48.34 16.62 21.56
CA ALA A 273 -48.25 18.07 21.84
C ALA A 273 -47.05 18.93 21.35
N GLN A 274 -47.29 19.61 20.21
CA GLN A 274 -47.22 21.06 19.93
C GLN A 274 -46.10 21.96 20.52
N SER A 275 -45.37 22.67 19.63
CA SER A 275 -45.35 24.16 19.57
C SER A 275 -44.60 24.69 18.34
N ALA A 276 -45.20 25.69 17.66
CA ALA A 276 -44.59 26.60 16.67
C ALA A 276 -43.64 27.61 17.38
N VAL A 277 -42.74 28.42 16.77
CA VAL A 277 -42.76 29.38 15.62
C VAL A 277 -41.27 29.73 15.20
N PRO A 278 -40.88 30.78 14.43
CA PRO A 278 -40.35 30.71 13.03
C PRO A 278 -38.91 31.27 12.75
N GLY A 279 -38.36 30.95 11.57
CA GLY A 279 -37.86 31.96 10.60
C GLY A 279 -36.35 32.25 10.36
N ARG A 280 -35.82 31.71 9.23
CA ARG A 280 -34.81 32.23 8.23
C ARG A 280 -33.31 32.40 8.60
N PRO A 281 -32.38 32.50 7.60
CA PRO A 281 -32.28 31.84 6.28
C PRO A 281 -30.88 31.24 5.92
N ASP A 282 -30.89 30.32 4.95
CA ASP A 282 -29.95 29.98 3.86
C ASP A 282 -28.42 30.15 3.94
N GLY A 283 -27.70 29.08 3.56
CA GLY A 283 -26.63 29.20 2.55
C GLY A 283 -25.31 28.44 2.74
N SER A 284 -25.29 27.10 2.63
CA SER A 284 -24.08 26.40 2.14
C SER A 284 -24.43 25.05 1.51
N SER A 285 -24.43 25.01 0.18
CA SER A 285 -24.67 23.84 -0.65
C SER A 285 -23.47 22.89 -0.63
N SER A 286 -23.56 21.79 0.13
CA SER A 286 -22.72 20.60 -0.08
C SER A 286 -23.36 19.74 -1.17
N SER A 287 -22.78 19.75 -2.37
CA SER A 287 -23.22 18.90 -3.47
C SER A 287 -22.75 17.46 -3.25
N SER A 288 -23.59 16.62 -2.64
CA SER A 288 -23.48 15.17 -2.74
C SER A 288 -24.11 14.74 -4.07
N ALA A 289 -23.30 14.52 -5.10
CA ALA A 289 -23.75 13.96 -6.36
C ALA A 289 -24.04 12.46 -6.18
N ALA A 290 -25.25 12.13 -5.70
CA ALA A 290 -25.80 10.78 -5.76
C ALA A 290 -26.40 10.55 -7.15
N GLY A 291 -25.52 10.37 -8.15
CA GLY A 291 -25.93 9.86 -9.46
C GLY A 291 -26.20 8.37 -9.37
N SER A 292 -27.46 7.96 -9.30
CA SER A 292 -27.87 6.56 -9.41
C SER A 292 -27.85 6.14 -10.87
N SER A 293 -26.72 5.60 -11.35
CA SER A 293 -26.64 4.91 -12.63
C SER A 293 -26.99 3.43 -12.43
N ALA A 294 -28.29 3.14 -12.33
CA ALA A 294 -28.81 1.79 -12.40
C ALA A 294 -28.82 1.32 -13.87
N GLY A 295 -27.72 0.74 -14.32
CA GLY A 295 -27.63 0.22 -15.69
C GLY A 295 -26.20 -0.14 -16.06
N GLU A 296 -25.76 -1.31 -15.61
CA GLU A 296 -24.63 -2.15 -16.11
C GLU A 296 -24.16 -3.03 -14.95
N GLN A 297 -25.08 -3.86 -14.46
CA GLN A 297 -24.72 -4.99 -13.60
C GLN A 297 -24.28 -6.12 -14.55
N GLY A 298 -22.98 -6.34 -14.71
CA GLY A 298 -22.48 -7.54 -15.39
C GLY A 298 -21.37 -7.37 -16.42
N SER A 299 -20.77 -6.19 -16.58
CA SER A 299 -19.55 -6.03 -17.39
C SER A 299 -18.33 -5.81 -16.51
N GLU A 300 -17.18 -6.28 -17.01
CA GLU A 300 -15.86 -5.96 -16.47
C GLU A 300 -15.63 -4.45 -16.45
N ARG A 301 -14.88 -3.95 -15.46
CA ARG A 301 -14.62 -2.52 -15.30
C ARG A 301 -13.14 -2.23 -15.16
N GLY A 302 -12.55 -1.59 -16.18
CA GLY A 302 -11.18 -1.10 -16.09
C GLY A 302 -11.02 -0.14 -14.92
N VAL A 303 -9.91 -0.23 -14.18
CA VAL A 303 -9.66 0.61 -13.00
C VAL A 303 -9.75 2.10 -13.34
N ASP A 304 -9.11 2.53 -14.42
CA ASP A 304 -9.12 3.92 -14.86
C ASP A 304 -10.53 4.43 -15.17
N GLY A 305 -11.30 3.66 -15.95
CA GLY A 305 -12.68 4.00 -16.29
C GLY A 305 -13.57 4.12 -15.05
N LEU A 306 -13.37 3.22 -14.06
CA LEU A 306 -14.02 3.33 -12.77
C LEU A 306 -13.68 4.64 -12.07
N LEU A 307 -12.39 4.99 -11.94
CA LEU A 307 -11.96 6.20 -11.24
C LEU A 307 -12.47 7.47 -11.94
N TYR A 308 -12.42 7.52 -13.28
CA TYR A 308 -12.97 8.63 -14.06
C TYR A 308 -14.49 8.76 -13.90
N SER A 309 -15.23 7.65 -13.85
CA SER A 309 -16.69 7.67 -13.61
C SER A 309 -17.07 8.26 -12.24
N LYS A 310 -16.11 8.30 -11.31
CA LYS A 310 -16.26 8.91 -9.98
C LYS A 310 -15.67 10.33 -9.89
N GLY A 311 -15.29 10.91 -11.03
CA GLY A 311 -14.72 12.26 -11.12
C GLY A 311 -13.28 12.35 -10.63
N LEU A 312 -12.59 11.22 -10.49
CA LEU A 312 -11.20 11.20 -10.04
C LEU A 312 -10.27 11.26 -11.24
N SER A 313 -9.29 12.16 -11.17
CA SER A 313 -8.25 12.24 -12.19
C SER A 313 -7.03 11.43 -11.76
N LEU A 314 -6.44 10.67 -12.68
CA LEU A 314 -5.17 9.98 -12.45
C LEU A 314 -3.97 10.85 -12.86
N VAL A 315 -4.14 11.66 -13.89
CA VAL A 315 -3.11 12.60 -14.36
C VAL A 315 -3.52 14.03 -14.03
N GLY A 316 -2.62 15.00 -14.18
CA GLY A 316 -2.96 16.39 -13.91
C GLY A 316 -2.45 16.92 -12.57
N SER A 317 -2.73 18.20 -12.33
CA SER A 317 -2.53 18.84 -11.03
C SER A 317 -3.56 18.37 -9.98
N SER A 318 -4.72 17.87 -10.43
CA SER A 318 -5.79 17.28 -9.61
C SER A 318 -5.65 15.78 -9.41
N ALA A 319 -4.56 15.17 -9.87
CA ALA A 319 -4.33 13.73 -9.78
C ALA A 319 -4.43 13.22 -8.34
N VAL A 320 -5.26 12.19 -8.13
CA VAL A 320 -5.40 11.54 -6.82
C VAL A 320 -4.10 10.80 -6.46
N SER A 321 -3.70 10.84 -5.21
CA SER A 321 -2.49 10.12 -4.76
C SER A 321 -2.79 8.68 -4.40
N SER A 322 -3.97 8.48 -3.81
CA SER A 322 -4.40 7.20 -3.32
C SER A 322 -5.91 7.14 -3.22
N VAL A 323 -6.46 5.96 -3.40
CA VAL A 323 -7.90 5.68 -3.41
C VAL A 323 -8.15 4.39 -2.66
N ALA A 324 -9.08 4.41 -1.72
CA ALA A 324 -9.60 3.22 -1.05
C ALA A 324 -10.88 2.79 -1.76
N ILE A 325 -10.98 1.51 -2.14
CA ILE A 325 -12.10 0.96 -2.90
C ILE A 325 -12.69 -0.20 -2.10
N ASP A 326 -13.98 -0.09 -1.75
CA ASP A 326 -14.79 -1.25 -1.38
C ASP A 326 -15.32 -1.89 -2.66
N HIS A 327 -14.81 -3.06 -2.97
CA HIS A 327 -15.13 -3.84 -4.17
C HIS A 327 -15.78 -5.18 -3.82
N SER A 328 -16.57 -5.21 -2.75
CA SER A 328 -17.35 -6.38 -2.36
C SER A 328 -18.15 -6.96 -3.55
N GLY A 329 -17.93 -8.25 -3.85
CA GLY A 329 -18.55 -8.93 -4.99
C GLY A 329 -17.76 -8.84 -6.31
N TRP A 330 -16.57 -8.24 -6.29
CA TRP A 330 -15.68 -8.10 -7.44
C TRP A 330 -14.28 -8.55 -7.10
N ALA A 331 -13.61 -9.21 -8.05
CA ALA A 331 -12.20 -9.54 -7.99
C ALA A 331 -11.39 -8.58 -8.86
N LEU A 332 -10.22 -8.17 -8.37
CA LEU A 332 -9.29 -7.29 -9.07
C LEU A 332 -8.25 -8.14 -9.83
N TYR A 333 -8.24 -8.04 -11.15
CA TYR A 333 -7.31 -8.77 -12.02
C TYR A 333 -6.30 -7.83 -12.67
N PRO A 334 -4.99 -8.07 -12.50
CA PRO A 334 -3.97 -7.46 -13.36
C PRO A 334 -4.18 -7.92 -14.80
N LEU A 335 -4.05 -6.99 -15.76
CA LEU A 335 -4.05 -7.31 -17.18
C LEU A 335 -2.65 -7.78 -17.59
N GLY A 336 -2.58 -8.77 -18.48
CA GLY A 336 -1.31 -9.23 -19.08
C GLY A 336 -0.81 -8.27 -20.15
N ASP A 337 0.43 -8.48 -20.61
CA ASP A 337 1.10 -7.61 -21.57
C ASP A 337 0.31 -7.47 -22.89
N GLU A 338 -0.27 -8.57 -23.41
CA GLU A 338 -1.07 -8.57 -24.64
C GLU A 338 -2.29 -7.64 -24.55
N ALA A 339 -3.04 -7.71 -23.44
CA ALA A 339 -4.20 -6.84 -23.20
C ALA A 339 -3.80 -5.37 -23.03
N GLN A 340 -2.57 -5.12 -22.58
CA GLN A 340 -2.03 -3.77 -22.48
C GLN A 340 -1.67 -3.21 -23.86
N GLU A 341 -1.09 -4.03 -24.74
CA GLU A 341 -0.71 -3.65 -26.11
C GLU A 341 -1.95 -3.33 -26.97
N GLU A 342 -2.99 -4.18 -26.93
CA GLU A 342 -4.23 -3.97 -27.69
C GLU A 342 -4.93 -2.64 -27.35
N GLN A 343 -4.78 -2.16 -26.11
CA GLN A 343 -5.39 -0.91 -25.68
C GLN A 343 -4.54 0.33 -25.96
N GLU A 344 -3.22 0.19 -26.18
CA GLU A 344 -2.37 1.31 -26.60
C GLU A 344 -2.73 1.80 -28.02
N GLU A 345 -3.40 0.99 -28.83
CA GLU A 345 -3.88 1.35 -30.17
C GLU A 345 -5.18 2.21 -30.16
N GLY A 346 -5.81 2.43 -28.99
CA GLY A 346 -7.08 3.15 -28.81
C GLY A 346 -7.02 4.63 -28.36
N GLU A 347 -8.19 5.25 -28.13
CA GLU A 347 -8.35 6.72 -27.95
C GLU A 347 -7.87 7.31 -26.61
N ALA A 348 -7.47 6.51 -25.61
CA ALA A 348 -6.83 7.02 -24.39
C ALA A 348 -5.88 5.99 -23.74
N PRO A 349 -4.62 6.35 -23.43
CA PRO A 349 -3.67 5.40 -22.84
C PRO A 349 -4.08 5.05 -21.40
N MET A 350 -4.29 3.76 -21.15
CA MET A 350 -4.52 3.21 -19.83
C MET A 350 -3.34 3.51 -18.90
N GLN A 351 -3.63 4.00 -17.70
CA GLN A 351 -2.66 4.28 -16.64
C GLN A 351 -2.46 3.05 -15.75
N THR A 352 -3.53 2.32 -15.45
CA THR A 352 -3.51 1.14 -14.57
C THR A 352 -3.92 -0.12 -15.33
N ALA A 353 -2.99 -1.06 -15.53
CA ALA A 353 -3.24 -2.32 -16.24
C ALA A 353 -4.00 -3.32 -15.35
N ALA A 354 -5.26 -3.02 -15.04
CA ALA A 354 -6.11 -3.89 -14.24
C ALA A 354 -7.61 -3.65 -14.48
N VAL A 355 -8.38 -4.68 -14.14
CA VAL A 355 -9.83 -4.73 -14.31
C VAL A 355 -10.51 -5.33 -13.08
N PHE A 356 -11.68 -4.82 -12.72
CA PHE A 356 -12.58 -5.45 -11.76
C PHE A 356 -13.56 -6.36 -12.50
N VAL A 357 -13.61 -7.63 -12.09
CA VAL A 357 -14.49 -8.66 -12.66
C VAL A 357 -15.49 -9.10 -11.58
N PRO A 358 -16.80 -9.15 -11.85
CA PRO A 358 -17.77 -9.67 -10.89
C PRO A 358 -17.48 -11.12 -10.50
N LEU A 359 -17.55 -11.45 -9.20
CA LEU A 359 -17.23 -12.82 -8.72
C LEU A 359 -18.11 -13.91 -9.35
N HIS A 360 -19.36 -13.59 -9.72
CA HIS A 360 -20.25 -14.55 -10.38
C HIS A 360 -19.88 -14.86 -11.84
N MET A 361 -19.01 -14.05 -12.45
CA MET A 361 -18.46 -14.31 -13.79
C MET A 361 -17.18 -15.16 -13.71
N MET A 362 -16.58 -15.28 -12.53
CA MET A 362 -15.40 -16.12 -12.36
C MET A 362 -15.80 -17.59 -12.45
N PRO A 363 -15.04 -18.43 -13.18
CA PRO A 363 -15.27 -19.85 -13.16
C PRO A 363 -15.20 -20.32 -11.72
N SER A 364 -16.24 -20.99 -11.25
CA SER A 364 -16.20 -21.64 -9.95
C SER A 364 -14.97 -22.55 -9.93
N PRO A 365 -14.25 -22.67 -8.81
CA PRO A 365 -13.11 -23.59 -8.69
C PRO A 365 -13.53 -25.08 -8.74
N SER A 366 -14.69 -25.39 -9.36
CA SER A 366 -15.29 -26.71 -9.46
C SER A 366 -14.31 -27.67 -10.11
N SER A 367 -13.73 -28.51 -9.25
CA SER A 367 -13.28 -29.85 -9.55
C SER A 367 -12.53 -29.97 -10.88
N SER A 368 -11.34 -29.39 -10.96
CA SER A 368 -10.29 -30.04 -11.74
C SER A 368 -10.07 -31.41 -11.08
N SER A 369 -10.92 -32.37 -11.44
CA SER A 369 -10.75 -33.77 -11.11
C SER A 369 -9.35 -34.12 -11.57
N ALA A 370 -8.48 -34.39 -10.60
CA ALA A 370 -7.21 -35.03 -10.82
C ALA A 370 -7.50 -36.42 -11.42
N SER A 371 -7.80 -36.47 -12.72
CA SER A 371 -7.61 -37.67 -13.50
C SER A 371 -6.10 -37.83 -13.59
N GLY A 372 -5.54 -38.47 -12.57
CA GLY A 372 -4.19 -38.98 -12.61
C GLY A 372 -4.04 -39.83 -13.86
N SER A 373 -3.33 -39.30 -14.85
CA SER A 373 -2.66 -40.14 -15.81
C SER A 373 -1.35 -40.56 -15.16
N ASP A 374 -1.33 -41.78 -14.65
CA ASP A 374 -0.11 -42.52 -14.38
C ASP A 374 0.83 -42.36 -15.58
N ARG A 375 1.90 -41.58 -15.40
CA ARG A 375 3.09 -41.66 -16.25
C ARG A 375 4.14 -42.36 -15.42
N GLU A 376 4.29 -43.64 -15.71
CA GLU A 376 5.47 -44.44 -15.40
C GLU A 376 6.72 -43.70 -15.89
N GLU A 377 7.57 -43.26 -14.96
CA GLU A 377 8.96 -42.90 -15.24
C GLU A 377 9.79 -44.19 -15.13
N GLU A 378 10.02 -44.84 -16.28
CA GLU A 378 11.18 -45.70 -16.48
C GLU A 378 12.39 -44.83 -16.84
N GLY A 379 13.40 -44.84 -15.96
CA GLY A 379 14.83 -44.94 -16.27
C GLY A 379 15.52 -43.86 -17.13
N ALA A 380 16.42 -43.10 -16.49
CA ALA A 380 17.86 -43.01 -16.84
C ALA A 380 18.64 -42.24 -15.77
#